data_AF-A0A6P0DXG1-F1
#
_entry.id   AF-A0A6P0DXG1-F1
#
_cell.length_a   1.000
_cell.length_b   1.000
_cell.length_c   1.000
_cell.angle_alpha   90.00
_cell.angle_beta   90.00
_cell.angle_gamma   90.00
#
_symmetry.space_group_name_H-M   'P 1'
#
loop_
_entity.id
_entity.type
_entity.pdbx_description
1 polymer ?
#
loop_
_entity_poly.entity_id
_entity_poly.type
_entity_poly.pdbx_seq_one_letter_code
_entity_poly.pdbx_strand_id
1 'polypeptide(L)'
;YEGRDAVGRNLAESIQRILSAYKTGIRILSVNVQSVQPPEQVQAAFDDVTKAGQDRERAISEGQAYANDVVPRAKGTAARLGEEAQGYKARVIARAEGDAARFASVQREYAKAPQVTRDRIYLETMQDIYA
;
A
#
# COMPACT_ATOMS: atom_id res chain seq x y z
N TYR A 1 -32.62 0.64 -11.18
CA TYR A 1 -33.18 1.16 -12.45
C TYR A 1 -34.29 0.29 -13.05
N GLU A 2 -34.39 -1.00 -12.70
CA GLU A 2 -35.42 -1.94 -13.21
C GLU A 2 -36.89 -1.53 -12.99
N GLY A 3 -37.19 -0.69 -12.00
CA GLY A 3 -38.57 -0.22 -11.75
C GLY A 3 -39.13 0.73 -12.81
N ARG A 4 -38.27 1.46 -13.55
CA ARG A 4 -38.74 2.46 -14.54
C ARG A 4 -39.39 1.81 -15.76
N ASP A 5 -38.83 0.71 -16.22
CA ASP A 5 -39.32 -0.02 -17.39
C ASP A 5 -40.62 -0.80 -17.07
N ALA A 6 -40.81 -1.20 -15.82
CA ALA A 6 -42.05 -1.82 -15.37
C ALA A 6 -43.21 -0.78 -15.27
N VAL A 7 -42.93 0.40 -14.73
CA VAL A 7 -43.92 1.48 -14.60
C VAL A 7 -44.35 2.02 -15.97
N GLY A 8 -43.41 2.21 -16.90
CA GLY A 8 -43.71 2.64 -18.27
C GLY A 8 -44.63 1.67 -19.02
N ARG A 9 -44.41 0.36 -18.86
CA ARG A 9 -45.26 -0.68 -19.46
C ARG A 9 -46.69 -0.70 -18.90
N ASN A 10 -46.84 -0.65 -17.57
CA ASN A 10 -48.16 -0.62 -16.94
C ASN A 10 -48.97 0.64 -17.31
N LEU A 11 -48.28 1.77 -17.46
CA LEU A 11 -48.90 3.02 -17.89
C LEU A 11 -49.35 2.94 -19.36
N ALA A 12 -48.50 2.41 -20.25
CA ALA A 12 -48.84 2.22 -21.66
C ALA A 12 -50.05 1.29 -21.84
N GLU A 13 -50.11 0.17 -21.12
CA GLU A 13 -51.25 -0.76 -21.17
C GLU A 13 -52.57 -0.14 -20.67
N SER A 14 -52.48 0.71 -19.64
CA SER A 14 -53.67 1.38 -19.09
C SER A 14 -54.24 2.40 -20.06
N ILE A 15 -53.38 3.22 -20.68
CA ILE A 15 -53.83 4.22 -21.66
C ILE A 15 -54.34 3.52 -22.94
N GLN A 16 -53.68 2.45 -23.38
CA GLN A 16 -54.15 1.67 -24.53
C GLN A 16 -55.54 1.05 -24.29
N ARG A 17 -55.81 0.54 -23.07
CA ARG A 17 -57.14 0.04 -22.69
C ARG A 17 -58.22 1.11 -22.79
N ILE A 18 -57.96 2.32 -22.29
CA ILE A 18 -58.90 3.44 -22.34
C ILE A 18 -59.18 3.85 -23.78
N LEU A 19 -58.14 4.01 -24.61
CA LEU A 19 -58.28 4.40 -26.02
C LEU A 19 -59.02 3.34 -26.86
N SER A 20 -58.76 2.05 -26.59
CA SER A 20 -59.49 0.95 -27.23
C SER A 20 -60.97 0.92 -26.82
N ALA A 21 -61.30 1.26 -25.57
CA ALA A 21 -62.69 1.37 -25.12
C ALA A 21 -63.46 2.50 -25.84
N TYR A 22 -62.79 3.61 -26.13
CA TYR A 22 -63.35 4.71 -26.92
C TYR A 22 -63.34 4.47 -28.44
N LYS A 23 -62.89 3.30 -28.92
CA LYS A 23 -62.79 2.93 -30.35
C LYS A 23 -62.08 3.99 -31.22
N THR A 24 -61.06 4.65 -30.68
CA THR A 24 -60.40 5.78 -31.36
C THR A 24 -59.44 5.36 -32.47
N GLY A 25 -59.11 4.07 -32.59
CA GLY A 25 -58.17 3.55 -33.61
C GLY A 25 -56.69 3.89 -33.35
N ILE A 26 -56.37 4.53 -32.22
CA ILE A 26 -55.02 4.99 -31.88
C ILE A 26 -54.25 3.87 -31.15
N ARG A 27 -53.01 3.61 -31.59
CA ARG A 27 -52.08 2.66 -30.97
C ARG A 27 -50.88 3.39 -30.36
N ILE A 28 -50.59 3.12 -29.09
CA ILE A 28 -49.45 3.68 -28.38
C ILE A 28 -48.20 2.85 -28.69
N LEU A 29 -47.11 3.50 -29.11
CA LEU A 29 -45.85 2.86 -29.48
C LEU A 29 -44.82 2.85 -28.33
N SER A 30 -44.75 3.93 -27.55
CA SER A 30 -43.93 4.01 -26.34
C SER A 30 -44.44 5.09 -25.39
N VAL A 31 -44.27 4.86 -24.09
CA VAL A 31 -44.53 5.84 -23.03
C VAL A 31 -43.22 6.10 -22.30
N ASN A 32 -42.71 7.32 -22.44
CA ASN A 32 -41.53 7.77 -21.71
C ASN A 32 -41.98 8.47 -20.42
N VAL A 33 -41.70 7.88 -19.27
CA VAL A 33 -41.94 8.52 -17.97
C VAL A 33 -40.87 9.58 -17.76
N GLN A 34 -41.23 10.86 -17.92
CA GLN A 34 -40.33 11.97 -17.65
C GLN A 34 -40.14 12.12 -16.13
N SER A 35 -38.94 11.78 -15.67
CA SER A 35 -38.34 12.00 -14.35
C SER A 35 -39.23 11.76 -13.11
N VAL A 36 -38.98 10.63 -12.43
CA VAL A 36 -39.38 10.46 -11.02
C VAL A 36 -38.35 11.18 -10.15
N GLN A 37 -38.54 12.49 -9.97
CA GLN A 37 -37.80 13.26 -8.96
C GLN A 37 -38.54 13.09 -7.61
N PRO A 38 -37.83 12.85 -6.50
CA PRO A 38 -38.44 12.90 -5.17
C PRO A 38 -39.10 14.27 -4.92
N PRO A 39 -40.22 14.35 -4.19
CA PRO A 39 -40.79 15.63 -3.77
C PRO A 39 -39.75 16.46 -3.01
N GLU A 40 -39.74 17.79 -3.22
CA GLU A 40 -38.76 18.70 -2.61
C GLU A 40 -38.63 18.52 -1.08
N GLN A 41 -39.74 18.14 -0.43
CA GLN A 41 -39.84 17.96 1.02
C GLN A 41 -38.99 16.81 1.58
N VAL A 42 -38.62 15.80 0.77
CA VAL A 42 -37.86 14.61 1.21
C VAL A 42 -36.48 14.50 0.56
N GLN A 43 -36.14 15.41 -0.34
CA GLN A 43 -34.84 15.44 -1.02
C GLN A 43 -33.68 15.64 -0.04
N ALA A 44 -33.84 16.58 0.90
CA ALA A 44 -32.82 16.84 1.92
C ALA A 44 -32.49 15.60 2.78
N ALA A 45 -33.51 14.82 3.15
CA ALA A 45 -33.32 13.60 3.95
C ALA A 45 -32.64 12.48 3.14
N PHE A 46 -32.97 12.34 1.85
CA PHE A 46 -32.31 11.39 0.96
C PHE A 46 -30.85 11.76 0.68
N ASP A 47 -30.58 13.04 0.48
CA ASP A 47 -29.23 13.58 0.27
C ASP A 47 -28.36 13.36 1.52
N ASP A 48 -28.92 13.57 2.71
CA ASP A 48 -28.21 13.32 3.98
C ASP A 48 -27.84 11.84 4.18
N VAL A 49 -28.75 10.91 3.92
CA VAL A 49 -28.47 9.47 4.02
C VAL A 49 -27.39 9.05 3.01
N THR A 50 -27.45 9.59 1.80
CA THR A 50 -26.47 9.30 0.75
C THR A 50 -25.10 9.85 1.12
N LYS A 51 -25.05 11.10 1.62
CA LYS A 51 -23.82 11.75 2.07
C LYS A 51 -23.19 11.00 3.24
N ALA A 52 -23.98 10.61 4.24
CA ALA A 52 -23.50 9.82 5.37
C ALA A 52 -22.94 8.45 4.92
N GLY A 53 -23.57 7.81 3.93
CA GLY A 53 -23.06 6.58 3.32
C GLY A 53 -21.70 6.79 2.64
N GLN A 54 -21.57 7.85 1.84
CA GLN A 54 -20.31 8.19 1.17
C GLN A 54 -19.19 8.55 2.15
N ASP A 55 -19.50 9.31 3.20
CA ASP A 55 -18.53 9.70 4.22
C ASP A 55 -18.05 8.48 5.03
N ARG A 56 -18.95 7.53 5.32
CA ARG A 56 -18.58 6.23 5.93
C ARG A 56 -17.65 5.44 5.03
N GLU A 57 -17.99 5.30 3.75
CA GLU A 57 -17.16 4.54 2.79
C GLU A 57 -15.78 5.18 2.62
N ARG A 58 -15.73 6.52 2.60
CA ARG A 58 -14.48 7.29 2.58
C ARG A 58 -13.63 7.02 3.81
N ALA A 59 -14.21 7.12 5.01
CA ALA A 59 -13.50 6.88 6.27
C ALA A 59 -12.94 5.45 6.35
N ILE A 60 -13.71 4.45 5.90
CA ILE A 60 -13.23 3.05 5.82
C ILE A 60 -12.07 2.94 4.83
N SER A 61 -12.21 3.52 3.63
CA SER A 61 -11.17 3.47 2.59
C SER A 61 -9.87 4.15 3.03
N GLU A 62 -9.97 5.30 3.70
CA GLU A 62 -8.83 6.03 4.27
C GLU A 62 -8.14 5.22 5.38
N GLY A 63 -8.91 4.60 6.28
CA GLY A 63 -8.36 3.71 7.31
C GLY A 63 -7.66 2.49 6.73
N GLN A 64 -8.24 1.88 5.71
CA GLN A 64 -7.65 0.75 4.99
C GLN A 64 -6.34 1.18 4.30
N ALA A 65 -6.33 2.33 3.63
CA ALA A 65 -5.14 2.89 2.99
C ALA A 65 -4.04 3.19 4.00
N TYR A 66 -4.39 3.77 5.16
CA TYR A 66 -3.44 4.03 6.24
C TYR A 66 -2.81 2.75 6.78
N ALA A 67 -3.62 1.72 7.06
CA ALA A 67 -3.11 0.42 7.51
C ALA A 67 -2.22 -0.24 6.45
N ASN A 68 -2.62 -0.15 5.18
CA ASN A 68 -1.86 -0.66 4.04
C ASN A 68 -0.55 0.10 3.78
N ASP A 69 -0.38 1.34 4.24
CA ASP A 69 0.90 2.04 4.20
C ASP A 69 1.77 1.73 5.42
N VAL A 70 1.21 1.87 6.62
CA VAL A 70 1.99 1.82 7.87
C VAL A 70 2.51 0.41 8.16
N VAL A 71 1.68 -0.62 7.99
CA VAL A 71 2.07 -1.99 8.35
C VAL A 71 3.22 -2.49 7.45
N PRO A 72 3.18 -2.36 6.12
CA PRO A 72 4.30 -2.76 5.27
C PRO A 72 5.55 -1.92 5.51
N ARG A 73 5.41 -0.61 5.71
CA ARG A 73 6.54 0.29 6.00
C ARG A 73 7.26 -0.08 7.30
N ALA A 74 6.50 -0.38 8.35
CA ALA A 74 7.05 -0.81 9.63
C ALA A 74 7.76 -2.16 9.50
N LYS A 75 7.14 -3.14 8.81
CA LYS A 75 7.76 -4.44 8.53
C LYS A 75 9.04 -4.31 7.71
N GLY A 76 9.05 -3.47 6.67
CA GLY A 76 10.23 -3.21 5.85
C GLY A 76 11.36 -2.57 6.65
N THR A 77 11.03 -1.63 7.54
CA THR A 77 12.00 -0.99 8.43
C THR A 77 12.59 -1.98 9.43
N ALA A 78 11.76 -2.85 10.02
CA ALA A 78 12.21 -3.90 10.93
C ALA A 78 13.13 -4.91 10.23
N ALA A 79 12.76 -5.34 9.02
CA ALA A 79 13.59 -6.24 8.21
C ALA A 79 14.95 -5.60 7.89
N ARG A 80 14.95 -4.34 7.41
CA ARG A 80 16.20 -3.60 7.15
C ARG A 80 17.10 -3.51 8.37
N LEU A 81 16.54 -3.18 9.54
CA LEU A 81 17.31 -3.09 10.78
C LEU A 81 17.90 -4.46 11.17
N GLY A 82 17.14 -5.54 10.97
CA GLY A 82 17.61 -6.91 11.19
C GLY A 82 18.80 -7.25 10.28
N GLU A 83 18.69 -6.98 8.99
CA GLU A 83 19.77 -7.22 8.01
C GLU A 83 21.01 -6.35 8.30
N GLU A 84 20.84 -5.09 8.67
CA GLU A 84 21.94 -4.21 9.08
C GLU A 84 22.67 -4.75 10.31
N ALA A 85 21.92 -5.22 11.32
CA ALA A 85 22.49 -5.82 12.52
C ALA A 85 23.23 -7.14 12.21
N GLN A 86 22.69 -7.99 11.34
CA GLN A 86 23.35 -9.21 10.89
C GLN A 86 24.63 -8.90 10.11
N GLY A 87 24.57 -7.93 9.19
CA GLY A 87 25.72 -7.47 8.43
C GLY A 87 26.80 -6.87 9.31
N TYR A 88 26.43 -6.09 10.33
CA TYR A 88 27.36 -5.57 11.32
C TYR A 88 28.03 -6.69 12.12
N LYS A 89 27.24 -7.65 12.63
CA LYS A 89 27.76 -8.82 13.34
C LYS A 89 28.75 -9.59 12.47
N ALA A 90 28.39 -9.90 11.23
CA ALA A 90 29.26 -10.61 10.29
C ALA A 90 30.57 -9.84 10.03
N ARG A 91 30.49 -8.52 9.86
CA ARG A 91 31.66 -7.66 9.68
C ARG A 91 32.59 -7.70 10.90
N VAL A 92 32.04 -7.64 12.10
CA VAL A 92 32.83 -7.68 13.35
C VAL A 92 33.54 -9.03 13.48
N ILE A 93 32.82 -10.14 13.23
CA ILE A 93 33.40 -11.49 13.29
C ILE A 93 34.51 -11.63 12.25
N ALA A 94 34.24 -11.30 10.98
CA ALA A 94 35.23 -11.41 9.91
C ALA A 94 36.47 -10.56 10.17
N ARG A 95 36.30 -9.36 10.75
CA ARG A 95 37.43 -8.52 11.15
C ARG A 95 38.24 -9.15 12.28
N ALA A 96 37.58 -9.65 13.33
CA ALA A 96 38.24 -10.30 14.45
C ALA A 96 39.01 -11.56 14.01
N GLU A 97 38.42 -12.37 13.13
CA GLU A 97 39.07 -13.56 12.55
C GLU A 97 40.26 -13.18 11.68
N GLY A 98 40.13 -12.15 10.84
CA GLY A 98 41.22 -11.63 10.01
C GLY A 98 42.39 -11.09 10.85
N ASP A 99 42.10 -10.33 11.90
CA ASP A 99 43.09 -9.79 12.82
C ASP A 99 43.78 -10.90 13.62
N ALA A 100 43.03 -11.91 14.08
CA ALA A 100 43.59 -13.09 14.75
C ALA A 100 44.49 -13.91 13.80
N ALA A 101 44.08 -14.11 12.56
CA ALA A 101 44.87 -14.81 11.55
C ALA A 101 46.16 -14.06 11.21
N ARG A 102 46.09 -12.72 11.08
CA ARG A 102 47.26 -11.86 10.90
C ARG A 102 48.20 -11.98 12.09
N PHE A 103 47.68 -11.87 13.32
CA PHE A 103 48.48 -11.99 14.53
C PHE A 103 49.18 -13.36 14.63
N ALA A 104 48.45 -14.46 14.40
CA ALA A 104 49.01 -15.81 14.42
C ALA A 104 50.09 -16.03 13.35
N SER A 105 50.01 -15.30 12.23
CA SER A 105 51.04 -15.35 11.19
C SER A 105 52.30 -14.59 11.60
N VAL A 106 52.15 -13.38 12.17
CA VAL A 106 53.26 -12.58 12.69
C VAL A 106 53.94 -13.30 13.86
N GLN A 107 53.17 -13.89 14.78
CA GLN A 107 53.72 -14.63 15.93
C GLN A 107 54.58 -15.81 15.48
N ARG A 108 54.16 -16.54 14.44
CA ARG A 108 54.93 -17.67 13.89
C ARG A 108 56.27 -17.22 13.32
N GLU A 109 56.31 -16.09 12.61
CA GLU A 109 57.55 -15.55 12.07
C GLU A 109 58.43 -14.94 13.17
N TYR A 110 57.82 -14.26 14.15
CA TYR A 110 58.52 -13.74 15.32
C TYR A 110 59.20 -14.86 16.12
N ALA A 111 58.53 -16.01 16.28
CA ALA A 111 59.09 -17.17 16.97
C ALA A 111 60.34 -17.75 16.26
N LYS A 112 60.43 -17.59 14.93
CA LYS A 112 61.59 -18.02 14.14
C LYS A 112 62.75 -17.01 14.21
N ALA A 113 62.45 -15.72 14.12
CA ALA A 113 63.47 -14.66 14.05
C ALA A 113 63.03 -13.36 14.79
N PRO A 114 63.14 -13.32 16.13
CA PRO A 114 62.58 -12.24 16.94
C PRO A 114 63.15 -10.84 16.63
N GLN A 115 64.47 -10.72 16.41
CA GLN A 115 65.11 -9.41 16.18
C GLN A 115 64.70 -8.81 14.83
N VAL A 116 64.79 -9.59 13.76
CA VAL A 116 64.46 -9.13 12.39
C VAL A 116 63.00 -8.72 12.29
N THR A 117 62.08 -9.46 12.94
CA THR A 117 60.65 -9.10 12.94
C THR A 117 60.38 -7.80 13.70
N ARG A 118 61.07 -7.53 14.83
CA ARG A 118 60.91 -6.25 15.57
C ARG A 118 61.41 -5.06 14.78
N ASP A 119 62.61 -5.19 14.19
CA ASP A 119 63.22 -4.11 13.42
C ASP A 119 62.36 -3.77 12.20
N ARG A 120 61.81 -4.80 11.53
CA ARG A 120 60.87 -4.60 10.42
C ARG A 120 59.60 -3.86 10.84
N ILE A 121 58.92 -4.31 11.90
CA ILE A 121 57.69 -3.67 12.40
C ILE A 121 57.98 -2.20 12.79
N TYR A 122 59.12 -1.94 13.43
CA TYR A 122 59.52 -0.58 13.80
C TYR A 122 59.74 0.31 12.57
N LEU A 123 60.46 -0.19 11.56
CA LEU A 123 60.69 0.56 10.33
C LEU A 123 59.39 0.80 9.54
N GLU A 124 58.51 -0.21 9.44
CA GLU A 124 57.20 -0.09 8.77
C GLU A 124 56.30 0.92 9.50
N THR A 125 56.18 0.84 10.83
CA THR A 125 55.38 1.80 11.62
C THR A 125 55.94 3.22 11.57
N MET A 126 57.26 3.40 11.60
CA MET A 126 57.86 4.72 11.44
C MET A 126 57.61 5.27 10.04
N GLN A 127 57.69 4.44 9.00
CA GLN A 127 57.36 4.85 7.64
C GLN A 127 55.90 5.31 7.51
N ASP A 128 54.93 4.61 8.12
CA ASP A 128 53.51 5.01 8.12
C ASP A 128 53.26 6.33 8.88
N ILE A 129 54.05 6.63 9.93
CA ILE A 129 53.93 7.88 10.70
C ILE A 129 54.57 9.06 9.95
N TYR A 130 55.64 8.82 9.20
CA TYR A 130 56.36 9.85 8.44
C TYR A 130 55.85 10.05 7.01
N ALA A 131 54.85 9.26 6.57
CA ALA A 131 54.16 9.40 5.28
C ALA A 131 52.89 10.27 5.40
#